data_AF-A0A8X7U2X2-F1
#
_entry.id   AF-A0A8X7U2X2-F1
#
_cell.length_a   1.000
_cell.length_b   1.000
_cell.length_c   1.000
_cell.angle_alpha   90.00
_cell.angle_beta   90.00
_cell.angle_gamma   90.00
#
_symmetry.space_group_name_H-M   'P 1'
#
loop_
_entity.id
_entity.type
_entity.pdbx_description
1 polymer ?
#
loop_
_entity_poly.entity_id
_entity_poly.type
_entity_poly.pdbx_seq_one_letter_code
_entity_poly.pdbx_strand_id
1 'polypeptide(L)'
;MLRISAEDDRDVAQFQQLHEDAKKNGFGRIFRSTFLFEDMVKSILLCNSTWEKTLAKMVESGKLNLEEMERRDMTAEQVSEKLKKLTGFGAFVTATVLMCIGYYHLLPSDIETLRIFRETLETTAQSFYDRFFPFQSLAYCELSQLDYKSVSGCSHIKQLKAA
;
A
#
# COMPACT_ATOMS: atom_id res chain seq x y z
N MET A 1 12.66 -3.21 -14.73
CA MET A 1 11.45 -3.44 -15.53
C MET A 1 10.29 -3.49 -14.54
N LEU A 2 9.20 -2.77 -14.74
CA LEU A 2 8.14 -2.69 -13.71
C LEU A 2 7.26 -3.94 -13.74
N ARG A 3 6.89 -4.48 -12.57
CA ARG A 3 5.87 -5.52 -12.46
C ARG A 3 4.49 -4.87 -12.64
N ILE A 4 3.95 -4.91 -13.86
CA ILE A 4 2.61 -4.41 -14.20
C ILE A 4 1.87 -5.56 -14.88
N SER A 5 0.72 -5.95 -14.34
CA SER A 5 -0.11 -7.03 -14.90
C SER A 5 -1.47 -6.51 -15.38
N ALA A 6 -2.16 -7.33 -16.17
CA ALA A 6 -3.49 -6.97 -16.67
C ALA A 6 -4.54 -6.85 -15.55
N GLU A 7 -4.32 -7.52 -14.41
CA GLU A 7 -5.10 -7.35 -13.18
C GLU A 7 -4.99 -5.91 -12.68
N ASP A 8 -3.78 -5.36 -12.63
CA ASP A 8 -3.57 -4.00 -12.11
C ASP A 8 -4.31 -2.98 -12.98
N ASP A 9 -4.31 -3.14 -14.31
CA ASP A 9 -5.04 -2.24 -15.20
C ASP A 9 -6.57 -2.30 -14.97
N ARG A 10 -7.10 -3.49 -14.64
CA ARG A 10 -8.52 -3.64 -14.26
C ARG A 10 -8.81 -2.95 -12.93
N ASP A 11 -7.93 -3.12 -11.95
CA ASP A 11 -8.08 -2.53 -10.62
C ASP A 11 -8.02 -0.99 -10.70
N VAL A 12 -7.08 -0.44 -11.47
CA VAL A 12 -7.00 1.01 -11.74
C VAL A 12 -8.24 1.52 -12.46
N ALA A 13 -8.71 0.80 -13.48
CA ALA A 13 -9.91 1.20 -14.21
C ALA A 13 -11.15 1.21 -13.31
N GLN A 14 -11.29 0.23 -12.42
CA GLN A 14 -12.39 0.18 -11.45
C GLN A 14 -12.30 1.32 -10.44
N PHE A 15 -11.11 1.60 -9.92
CA PHE A 15 -10.86 2.73 -9.02
C PHE A 15 -11.23 4.07 -9.68
N GLN A 16 -10.79 4.28 -10.93
CA GLN A 16 -11.08 5.50 -11.69
C GLN A 16 -12.57 5.64 -12.09
N GLN A 17 -13.33 4.54 -12.15
CA GLN A 17 -14.78 4.60 -12.34
C GLN A 17 -15.49 5.08 -11.08
N LEU A 18 -14.99 4.69 -9.90
CA LEU A 18 -15.55 5.11 -8.62
C LEU A 18 -15.14 6.55 -8.26
N HIS A 19 -14.00 7.01 -8.75
CA HIS A 19 -13.43 8.33 -8.43
C HIS A 19 -13.03 9.08 -9.70
N GLU A 20 -13.90 9.98 -10.18
CA GLU A 20 -13.66 10.76 -11.40
C GLU A 20 -12.41 11.65 -11.32
N ASP A 21 -12.07 12.15 -10.13
CA ASP A 21 -10.87 12.98 -9.93
C ASP A 21 -9.58 12.19 -10.14
N ALA A 22 -9.56 10.92 -9.72
CA ALA A 22 -8.45 10.01 -10.00
C ALA A 22 -8.32 9.76 -11.52
N LYS A 23 -9.46 9.63 -12.23
CA LYS A 23 -9.49 9.46 -13.69
C LYS A 23 -8.95 10.67 -14.44
N LYS A 24 -9.37 11.89 -14.07
CA LYS A 24 -8.94 13.14 -14.72
C LYS A 24 -7.43 13.36 -14.60
N ASN A 25 -6.86 12.98 -13.46
CA ASN A 25 -5.44 13.18 -13.19
C ASN A 25 -4.56 11.96 -13.53
N GLY A 26 -5.16 10.85 -13.99
CA GLY A 26 -4.44 9.63 -14.37
C GLY A 26 -3.85 8.86 -13.18
N PHE A 27 -4.45 8.98 -12.00
CA PHE A 27 -4.01 8.32 -10.77
C PHE A 27 -4.53 6.89 -10.64
N GLY A 28 -4.00 6.17 -9.64
CA GLY A 28 -4.35 4.77 -9.35
C GLY A 28 -3.28 3.74 -9.75
N ARG A 29 -2.20 4.15 -10.41
CA ARG A 29 -1.08 3.26 -10.72
C ARG A 29 -0.08 3.21 -9.57
N ILE A 30 0.17 2.02 -9.05
CA ILE A 30 1.24 1.77 -8.07
C ILE A 30 2.52 1.43 -8.81
N PHE A 31 3.61 2.11 -8.45
CA PHE A 31 4.93 1.77 -8.95
C PHE A 31 5.48 0.58 -8.17
N ARG A 32 5.65 -0.56 -8.84
CA ARG A 32 6.17 -1.79 -8.26
C ARG A 32 7.57 -2.11 -8.78
N SER A 33 8.40 -2.68 -7.93
CA SER A 33 9.72 -3.15 -8.33
C SER A 33 9.62 -4.33 -9.30
N THR A 34 10.75 -4.76 -9.86
CA THR A 34 10.76 -5.91 -10.79
C THR A 34 10.40 -7.22 -10.07
N PHE A 35 10.67 -7.31 -8.76
CA PHE A 35 10.44 -8.49 -7.94
C PHE A 35 9.76 -8.12 -6.61
N LEU A 36 8.86 -8.97 -6.10
CA LEU A 36 8.23 -8.76 -4.79
C LEU A 36 9.26 -8.70 -3.66
N PHE A 37 10.31 -9.51 -3.76
CA PHE A 37 11.40 -9.49 -2.80
C PHE A 37 11.99 -8.08 -2.64
N GLU A 38 12.17 -7.35 -3.74
CA GLU A 38 12.71 -6.00 -3.74
C GLU A 38 11.75 -5.01 -3.04
N ASP A 39 10.45 -5.10 -3.33
CA ASP A 39 9.41 -4.31 -2.65
C ASP A 39 9.41 -4.58 -1.14
N MET A 40 9.53 -5.85 -0.73
CA MET A 40 9.58 -6.26 0.67
C MET A 40 10.83 -5.72 1.38
N VAL A 41 12.01 -5.85 0.76
CA VAL A 41 13.27 -5.30 1.30
C VAL A 41 13.15 -3.79 1.48
N LYS A 42 12.67 -3.07 0.46
CA LYS A 42 12.47 -1.62 0.52
C LYS A 42 11.52 -1.22 1.66
N SER A 43 10.42 -1.94 1.81
CA SER A 43 9.43 -1.69 2.87
C SER A 43 10.01 -1.88 4.28
N ILE A 44 10.85 -2.89 4.48
CA ILE A 44 11.52 -3.13 5.77
C ILE A 44 12.54 -2.03 6.06
N LEU A 45 13.32 -1.63 5.05
CA LEU A 45 14.35 -0.59 5.19
C LEU A 45 13.76 0.78 5.51
N LEU A 46 12.55 1.08 5.02
CA LEU A 46 11.80 2.29 5.39
C LEU A 46 11.48 2.33 6.90
N CYS A 47 11.22 1.19 7.53
CA CYS A 47 10.89 1.10 8.95
C CYS A 47 12.11 1.01 9.86
N ASN A 48 13.34 1.20 9.34
CA ASN A 48 14.61 1.08 10.08
C ASN A 48 14.66 -0.17 11.00
N SER A 49 14.08 -1.28 10.53
CA SER A 49 13.99 -2.51 11.31
C SER A 49 15.28 -3.33 11.17
N THR A 50 15.68 -4.03 12.23
CA THR A 50 16.89 -4.86 12.21
C THR A 50 16.71 -6.05 11.27
N TRP A 51 17.59 -6.13 10.26
CA TRP A 51 17.54 -7.08 9.14
C TRP A 51 17.94 -8.52 9.50
N GLU A 52 17.99 -8.91 10.78
CA GLU A 52 18.60 -10.19 11.16
C GLU A 52 17.78 -11.42 10.70
N LYS A 53 18.10 -11.86 9.48
CA LYS A 53 18.14 -13.25 8.98
C LYS A 53 16.85 -13.99 8.66
N THR A 54 15.66 -13.37 8.58
CA THR A 54 14.42 -14.13 8.31
C THR A 54 13.96 -14.15 6.86
N LEU A 55 13.83 -13.00 6.17
CA LEU A 55 13.20 -12.97 4.84
C LEU A 55 13.96 -13.81 3.79
N ALA A 56 15.26 -13.53 3.61
CA ALA A 56 16.07 -14.23 2.60
C ALA A 56 16.11 -15.75 2.83
N LYS A 57 16.22 -16.21 4.09
CA LYS A 57 16.19 -17.63 4.44
C LYS A 57 14.84 -18.28 4.20
N MET A 58 13.74 -17.56 4.41
CA MET A 58 12.38 -18.08 4.21
C MET A 58 12.04 -18.22 2.73
N VAL A 59 12.54 -17.30 1.90
CA VAL A 59 12.48 -17.40 0.44
C VAL A 59 13.37 -18.53 -0.06
N GLU A 60 14.63 -18.61 0.38
CA GLU A 60 15.57 -19.67 -0.02
C GLU A 60 15.10 -21.07 0.39
N SER A 61 14.54 -21.22 1.59
CA SER A 61 14.00 -22.50 2.06
C SER A 61 12.65 -22.89 1.43
N GLY A 62 12.10 -22.06 0.55
CA GLY A 62 10.79 -22.29 -0.10
C GLY A 62 9.59 -22.18 0.84
N LYS A 63 9.79 -21.78 2.10
CA LYS A 63 8.69 -21.57 3.08
C LYS A 63 7.81 -20.37 2.71
N LEU A 64 8.39 -19.41 1.99
CA LEU A 64 7.70 -18.27 1.43
C LEU A 64 7.84 -18.27 -0.10
N ASN A 65 6.77 -18.70 -0.77
CA ASN A 65 6.70 -18.67 -2.24
C ASN A 65 6.18 -17.30 -2.69
N LEU A 66 7.08 -16.47 -3.22
CA LEU A 66 6.73 -15.11 -3.68
C LEU A 66 5.92 -15.12 -4.97
N GLU A 67 6.11 -16.13 -5.83
CA GLU A 67 5.40 -16.23 -7.11
C GLU A 67 3.91 -16.51 -6.91
N GLU A 68 3.57 -17.42 -5.97
CA GLU A 68 2.18 -17.69 -5.57
C GLU A 68 1.48 -16.43 -5.02
N MET A 69 2.22 -15.60 -4.29
CA MET A 69 1.70 -14.35 -3.74
C MET A 69 1.47 -13.31 -4.85
N GLU A 70 2.39 -13.21 -5.81
CA GLU A 70 2.27 -12.30 -6.96
C GLU A 70 1.11 -12.68 -7.89
N ARG A 71 0.87 -13.98 -8.09
CA ARG A 71 -0.25 -14.50 -8.88
C ARG A 71 -1.61 -14.30 -8.21
N ARG A 72 -1.63 -13.84 -6.96
CA ARG A 72 -2.83 -13.71 -6.11
C ARG A 72 -3.54 -15.05 -5.90
N ASP A 73 -2.78 -16.16 -5.88
CA ASP A 73 -3.33 -17.50 -5.59
C ASP A 73 -3.70 -17.66 -4.10
N MET A 74 -3.14 -16.80 -3.24
CA MET A 74 -3.38 -16.74 -1.80
C MET A 74 -4.23 -15.53 -1.42
N THR A 75 -5.13 -15.68 -0.44
CA THR A 75 -5.91 -14.54 0.09
C THR A 75 -5.04 -13.59 0.89
N ALA A 76 -5.48 -12.34 1.05
CA ALA A 76 -4.77 -11.33 1.81
C ALA A 76 -4.51 -11.72 3.27
N GLU A 77 -5.43 -12.43 3.89
CA GLU A 77 -5.31 -12.92 5.27
C GLU A 77 -4.22 -13.98 5.36
N GLN A 78 -4.17 -14.92 4.41
CA GLN A 78 -3.15 -15.96 4.37
C GLN A 78 -1.75 -15.36 4.16
N VAL A 79 -1.65 -14.37 3.27
CA VAL A 79 -0.42 -13.60 3.06
C VAL A 79 -0.02 -12.89 4.36
N SER A 80 -0.94 -12.18 5.00
CA SER A 80 -0.69 -11.47 6.26
C SER A 80 -0.20 -12.42 7.36
N GLU A 81 -0.82 -13.58 7.51
CA GLU A 81 -0.41 -14.57 8.52
C GLU A 81 0.98 -15.18 8.24
N LYS A 82 1.39 -15.27 6.98
CA LYS A 82 2.77 -15.65 6.63
C LYS A 82 3.75 -14.52 6.94
N LEU A 83 3.40 -13.28 6.62
CA LEU A 83 4.28 -12.12 6.81
C LEU A 83 4.47 -11.76 8.28
N LYS A 84 3.42 -11.80 9.11
CA LYS A 84 3.49 -11.54 10.57
C LYS A 84 4.48 -12.44 11.32
N LYS A 85 4.78 -13.63 10.77
CA LYS A 85 5.77 -14.56 11.37
C LYS A 85 7.22 -14.10 11.15
N LEU A 86 7.44 -13.11 10.28
CA LEU A 86 8.75 -12.58 9.94
C LEU A 86 9.05 -11.34 10.78
N THR A 87 10.27 -11.26 11.30
CA THR A 87 10.75 -10.05 11.98
C THR A 87 10.81 -8.88 11.00
N GLY A 88 10.31 -7.72 11.40
CA GLY A 88 10.26 -6.52 10.55
C GLY A 88 8.97 -6.36 9.73
N PHE A 89 8.06 -7.34 9.74
CA PHE A 89 6.76 -7.24 9.07
C PHE A 89 5.67 -6.81 10.05
N GLY A 90 5.68 -5.52 10.39
CA GLY A 90 4.59 -4.87 11.15
C GLY A 90 3.34 -4.62 10.30
N ALA A 91 2.34 -3.94 10.88
CA ALA A 91 1.09 -3.59 10.20
C ALA A 91 1.33 -2.77 8.92
N PHE A 92 2.19 -1.75 8.99
CA PHE A 92 2.57 -0.94 7.85
C PHE A 92 3.23 -1.75 6.73
N VAL A 93 4.30 -2.49 7.05
CA VAL A 93 5.04 -3.29 6.06
C VAL A 93 4.13 -4.35 5.42
N THR A 94 3.27 -4.98 6.21
CA THR A 94 2.30 -5.97 5.71
C THR A 94 1.31 -5.33 4.74
N ALA A 95 0.72 -4.18 5.10
CA ALA A 95 -0.21 -3.46 4.23
C ALA A 95 0.46 -2.99 2.93
N THR A 96 1.70 -2.51 2.99
CA THR A 96 2.48 -2.11 1.81
C THR A 96 2.73 -3.30 0.89
N VAL A 97 3.11 -4.47 1.45
CA VAL A 97 3.32 -5.68 0.64
C VAL A 97 2.02 -6.16 0.01
N LEU A 98 0.91 -6.13 0.74
CA LEU A 98 -0.43 -6.44 0.22
C LEU A 98 -0.81 -5.53 -0.94
N MET A 99 -0.61 -4.22 -0.78
CA MET A 99 -0.81 -3.24 -1.84
C MET A 99 0.06 -3.56 -3.07
N CYS A 100 1.33 -3.93 -2.88
CA CYS A 100 2.23 -4.32 -3.96
C CYS A 100 1.83 -5.62 -4.68
N ILE A 101 1.10 -6.54 -4.05
CA ILE A 101 0.56 -7.74 -4.73
C ILE A 101 -0.85 -7.53 -5.30
N GLY A 102 -1.47 -6.38 -5.03
CA GLY A 102 -2.77 -5.99 -5.59
C GLY A 102 -3.97 -6.16 -4.66
N TYR A 103 -3.72 -6.22 -3.36
CA TYR A 103 -4.75 -6.19 -2.34
C TYR A 103 -4.84 -4.80 -1.72
N TYR A 104 -5.95 -4.10 -2.00
CA TYR A 104 -6.02 -2.67 -1.70
C TYR A 104 -6.80 -2.29 -0.44
N HIS A 105 -7.42 -3.27 0.21
CA HIS A 105 -8.33 -3.11 1.35
C HIS A 105 -7.65 -2.66 2.65
N LEU A 106 -6.33 -2.85 2.78
CA LEU A 106 -5.56 -2.47 3.97
C LEU A 106 -4.76 -1.20 3.74
N LEU A 107 -4.88 -0.26 4.68
CA LEU A 107 -4.19 1.03 4.63
C LEU A 107 -2.77 0.90 5.24
N PRO A 108 -1.70 1.18 4.49
CA PRO A 108 -0.36 1.33 5.07
C PRO A 108 -0.26 2.69 5.78
N SER A 109 -0.84 2.80 6.98
CA SER A 109 -0.77 4.02 7.79
C SER A 109 0.63 4.21 8.33
N ASP A 110 1.30 5.28 7.89
CA ASP A 110 2.59 5.72 8.41
C ASP A 110 2.48 7.02 9.21
N ILE A 111 3.61 7.44 9.77
CA ILE A 111 3.72 8.67 10.56
C ILE A 111 3.37 9.92 9.74
N GLU A 112 3.63 9.91 8.42
CA GLU A 112 3.22 10.99 7.53
C GLU A 112 1.70 11.03 7.35
N THR A 113 1.05 9.88 7.26
CA THR A 113 -0.42 9.77 7.30
C THR A 113 -0.97 10.47 8.55
N LEU A 114 -0.44 10.15 9.72
CA LEU A 114 -0.88 10.77 10.98
C LEU A 114 -0.60 12.28 11.02
N ARG A 115 0.56 12.72 10.50
CA ARG A 115 0.90 14.14 10.38
C ARG A 115 -0.11 14.90 9.51
N ILE A 116 -0.51 14.33 8.37
CA ILE A 116 -1.47 14.95 7.44
C ILE A 116 -2.82 15.14 8.11
N PHE A 117 -3.29 14.15 8.85
CA PHE A 117 -4.54 14.26 9.59
C PHE A 117 -4.43 15.19 10.81
N ARG A 118 -3.21 15.59 11.20
CA ARG A 118 -2.88 16.32 12.44
C ARG A 118 -3.47 15.66 13.68
N GLU A 119 -3.64 14.35 13.59
CA GLU A 119 -4.33 13.55 14.59
C GLU A 119 -3.42 12.42 15.02
N THR A 120 -3.43 12.14 16.30
CA THR A 120 -2.75 11.00 16.91
C THR A 120 -3.52 9.69 16.77
N LEU A 121 -4.70 9.71 16.13
CA LEU A 121 -5.62 8.59 16.05
C LEU A 121 -5.65 7.99 14.63
N GLU A 122 -5.05 6.80 14.48
CA GLU A 122 -5.11 5.98 13.26
C GLU A 122 -6.57 5.72 12.81
N THR A 123 -7.51 5.67 13.75
CA THR A 123 -8.94 5.44 13.49
C THR A 123 -9.58 6.50 12.61
N THR A 124 -9.13 7.75 12.67
CA THR A 124 -9.72 8.83 11.85
C THR A 124 -9.19 8.79 10.42
N ALA A 125 -7.92 8.43 10.24
CA ALA A 125 -7.39 8.18 8.91
C ALA A 125 -8.13 7.00 8.27
N GLN A 126 -8.30 5.90 9.00
CA GLN A 126 -9.01 4.73 8.52
C GLN A 126 -10.44 5.06 8.06
N SER A 127 -11.22 5.75 8.89
CA SER A 127 -12.61 6.11 8.55
C SER A 127 -12.73 7.02 7.33
N PHE A 128 -11.74 7.91 7.11
CA PHE A 128 -11.69 8.73 5.90
C PHE A 128 -11.46 7.89 4.64
N TYR A 129 -10.55 6.90 4.73
CA TYR A 129 -10.20 6.02 3.62
C TYR A 129 -11.24 4.93 3.36
N ASP A 130 -12.07 4.57 4.34
CA ASP A 130 -13.14 3.57 4.17
C ASP A 130 -14.14 3.94 3.05
N ARG A 131 -14.27 5.23 2.72
CA ARG A 131 -15.07 5.72 1.58
C ARG A 131 -14.57 5.23 0.22
N PHE A 132 -13.31 4.85 0.14
CA PHE A 132 -12.66 4.34 -1.07
C PHE A 132 -12.66 2.81 -1.12
N PHE A 133 -13.43 2.12 -0.27
CA PHE A 133 -13.51 0.65 -0.29
C PHE A 133 -13.90 0.12 -1.69
N PRO A 134 -13.22 -0.92 -2.22
CA PRO A 134 -12.15 -1.73 -1.62
C PRO A 134 -10.71 -1.26 -1.94
N PHE A 135 -10.54 -0.03 -2.41
CA PHE A 135 -9.30 0.57 -2.94
C PHE A 135 -8.62 1.57 -1.99
N GLN A 136 -8.72 1.37 -0.68
CA GLN A 136 -8.23 2.33 0.32
C GLN A 136 -6.75 2.68 0.17
N SER A 137 -5.89 1.69 -0.08
CA SER A 137 -4.45 1.92 -0.27
C SER A 137 -4.10 2.60 -1.59
N LEU A 138 -4.92 2.46 -2.64
CA LEU A 138 -4.75 3.21 -3.89
C LEU A 138 -4.99 4.71 -3.65
N ALA A 139 -6.08 5.03 -2.95
CA ALA A 139 -6.39 6.39 -2.55
C ALA A 139 -5.30 6.98 -1.64
N TYR A 140 -4.75 6.18 -0.72
CA TYR A 140 -3.62 6.60 0.12
C TYR A 140 -2.38 6.97 -0.69
N CYS A 141 -2.02 6.13 -1.66
CA CYS A 141 -0.85 6.36 -2.51
C CYS A 141 -1.01 7.64 -3.35
N GLU A 142 -2.25 7.96 -3.76
CA GLU A 142 -2.58 9.19 -4.49
C GLU A 142 -2.52 10.44 -3.61
N LEU A 143 -3.20 10.43 -2.46
CA LEU A 143 -3.26 11.60 -1.58
C LEU A 143 -1.88 11.98 -1.04
N SER A 144 -1.06 10.98 -0.72
CA SER A 144 0.33 11.19 -0.32
C SER A 144 1.17 11.91 -1.40
N GLN A 145 0.91 11.63 -2.69
CA GLN A 145 1.62 12.28 -3.81
C GLN A 145 1.16 13.71 -4.06
N LEU A 146 -0.14 13.99 -3.90
CA LEU A 146 -0.70 15.33 -4.07
C LEU A 146 -0.19 16.28 -2.99
N ASP A 147 -0.10 15.81 -1.75
CA ASP A 147 0.41 16.61 -0.65
C ASP A 147 1.89 16.97 -0.83
N TYR A 148 2.72 16.03 -1.33
CA TYR A 148 4.13 16.28 -1.61
C TYR A 148 4.34 17.35 -2.70
N LYS A 149 3.46 17.40 -3.71
CA LYS A 149 3.49 18.45 -4.73
C LYS A 149 3.03 19.81 -4.19
N SER A 150 2.27 19.82 -3.11
CA SER A 150 1.72 21.03 -2.48
C SER A 150 2.60 21.62 -1.37
N VAL A 151 3.93 21.71 -1.54
CA VAL A 151 4.89 22.27 -0.55
C VAL A 151 4.56 23.70 -0.06
N SER A 152 3.47 24.31 -0.51
CA SER A 152 2.71 25.32 0.22
C SER A 152 1.30 24.77 0.51
N GLY A 153 1.11 24.26 1.74
CA GLY A 153 0.00 23.37 2.12
C GLY A 153 -1.36 23.76 1.52
N CYS A 154 -2.00 22.82 0.83
CA CYS A 154 -3.17 23.17 0.02
C CYS A 154 -4.35 22.20 0.18
N SER A 155 -5.44 22.77 0.73
CA SER A 155 -6.87 22.64 0.38
C SER A 155 -7.54 21.29 0.09
N HIS A 156 -6.96 20.30 -0.58
CA HIS A 156 -7.73 19.15 -1.10
C HIS A 156 -8.23 18.20 -0.02
N ILE A 157 -7.40 17.83 0.95
CA ILE A 157 -7.85 17.05 2.13
C ILE A 157 -8.79 17.88 3.00
N LYS A 158 -8.63 19.21 3.07
CA LYS A 158 -9.59 20.09 3.78
C LYS A 158 -10.94 20.17 3.07
N GLN A 159 -10.97 20.19 1.74
CA GLN A 159 -12.19 20.15 0.94
C GLN A 159 -12.89 18.80 1.07
N LEU A 160 -12.13 17.69 1.07
CA LEU A 160 -12.64 16.34 1.28
C LEU A 160 -13.06 16.03 2.73
N LYS A 161 -12.58 16.80 3.71
CA LYS A 161 -13.02 16.79 5.12
C LYS A 161 -14.26 17.67 5.37
N ALA A 162 -14.60 18.57 4.44
CA ALA A 162 -15.70 19.53 4.58
C ALA A 162 -16.99 19.14 3.82
N ALA A 163 -16.93 18.06 3.02
CA ALA A 163 -18.07 17.41 2.37
C ALA A 163 -18.48 16.17 3.16
#